data_AF-A0A7R9J371-F1
#
_entry.id   AF-A0A7R9J371-F1
#
_cell.length_a   1.000
_cell.length_b   1.000
_cell.length_c   1.000
_cell.angle_alpha   90.00
_cell.angle_beta   90.00
_cell.angle_gamma   90.00
#
_symmetry.space_group_name_H-M   'P 1'
#
loop_
_entity.id
_entity.type
_entity.pdbx_description
1 polymer ?
#
loop_
_entity_poly.entity_id
_entity_poly.type
_entity_poly.pdbx_seq_one_letter_code
_entity_poly.pdbx_strand_id
1 'polypeptide(L)'
;MQVSLRSLSQVDSINTEADRVDMFWNKIGSAVLLMTSMEVDKSGSSYYGKQALHALTCKGETAIVLLSKEGPIYSVEWSPKCAEFCVVYGFIPAKATLFNLKCEPVFDFGTGPRNAIYYNPHGNNILYI
;
A
#
# COMPACT_ATOMS: atom_id res chain seq x y z
N MET A 1 -13.10 -14.18 -11.29
CA MET A 1 -14.22 -13.27 -10.96
C MET A 1 -13.88 -11.93 -11.59
N GLN A 2 -14.46 -11.61 -12.74
CA GLN A 2 -14.15 -10.39 -13.50
C GLN A 2 -15.01 -9.27 -12.93
N VAL A 3 -14.42 -8.42 -12.08
CA VAL A 3 -15.13 -7.24 -11.57
C VAL A 3 -15.21 -6.23 -12.72
N SER A 4 -16.42 -5.87 -13.10
CA SER A 4 -16.74 -4.91 -14.15
C SER A 4 -16.06 -3.55 -13.86
N LEU A 5 -15.28 -3.07 -14.82
CA LEU A 5 -14.58 -1.77 -14.79
C LEU A 5 -15.51 -0.55 -14.65
N ARG A 6 -16.84 -0.75 -14.67
CA ARG A 6 -17.83 0.34 -14.57
C ARG A 6 -18.08 0.86 -13.15
N SER A 7 -17.60 0.18 -12.10
CA SER A 7 -17.67 0.70 -10.72
C SER A 7 -16.52 1.64 -10.35
N LEU A 8 -15.54 1.84 -11.25
CA LEU A 8 -14.40 2.74 -11.04
C LEU A 8 -14.73 4.22 -11.23
N SER A 9 -15.95 4.59 -11.66
CA SER A 9 -16.34 6.00 -11.84
C SER A 9 -16.67 6.73 -10.52
N GLN A 10 -16.65 6.04 -9.38
CA GLN A 10 -16.64 6.69 -8.06
C GLN A 10 -15.21 6.84 -7.51
N VAL A 11 -14.22 6.42 -8.30
CA VAL A 11 -12.80 6.40 -7.99
C VAL A 11 -12.11 7.53 -8.78
N ASP A 12 -12.76 8.69 -8.90
CA ASP A 12 -12.24 9.89 -9.57
C ASP A 12 -11.03 10.53 -8.84
N SER A 13 -10.52 9.89 -7.78
CA SER A 13 -9.30 10.30 -7.07
C SER A 13 -8.14 9.31 -7.20
N ILE A 14 -8.34 8.15 -7.83
CA ILE A 14 -7.21 7.34 -8.28
C ILE A 14 -6.84 7.90 -9.64
N ASN A 15 -5.66 8.54 -9.68
CA ASN A 15 -5.12 9.16 -10.87
C ASN A 15 -5.26 8.21 -12.07
N THR A 16 -6.02 8.60 -13.08
CA THR A 16 -6.46 7.76 -14.22
C THR A 16 -5.34 7.36 -15.18
N GLU A 17 -4.10 7.70 -14.84
CA GLU A 17 -2.87 7.48 -15.63
C GLU A 17 -2.00 6.37 -15.01
N ALA A 18 -2.59 5.32 -14.42
CA ALA A 18 -1.82 4.24 -13.81
C ALA A 18 -1.51 3.11 -14.82
N ASP A 19 -0.23 2.83 -15.04
CA ASP A 19 0.21 1.75 -15.96
C ASP A 19 0.04 0.36 -15.34
N ARG A 20 0.28 0.25 -14.03
CA ARG A 20 0.14 -1.01 -13.28
C ARG A 20 -0.58 -0.80 -11.97
N VAL A 21 -1.42 -1.78 -11.62
CA VAL A 21 -2.12 -1.84 -10.33
C VAL A 21 -1.90 -3.20 -9.70
N ASP A 22 -1.26 -3.21 -8.54
CA ASP A 22 -1.11 -4.41 -7.69
C ASP A 22 -2.19 -4.37 -6.58
N MET A 23 -2.86 -5.50 -6.36
CA MET A 23 -3.99 -5.60 -5.43
C MET A 23 -3.68 -6.55 -4.28
N PHE A 24 -3.77 -6.06 -3.05
CA PHE A 24 -3.53 -6.82 -1.83
C PHE A 24 -4.82 -6.93 -1.03
N TRP A 25 -5.50 -8.06 -1.12
CA TRP A 25 -6.70 -8.34 -0.32
C TRP A 25 -6.34 -8.77 1.09
N ASN A 26 -7.11 -8.32 2.07
CA ASN A 26 -7.04 -8.91 3.40
C ASN A 26 -7.62 -10.35 3.38
N LYS A 27 -7.24 -11.18 4.36
CA LYS A 27 -7.60 -12.61 4.38
C LYS A 27 -9.11 -12.88 4.36
N ILE A 28 -9.91 -11.97 4.94
CA ILE A 28 -11.38 -12.10 4.99
C ILE A 28 -12.09 -11.49 3.77
N GLY A 29 -11.36 -10.84 2.87
CA GLY A 29 -11.92 -10.22 1.67
C GLY A 29 -12.81 -9.00 1.91
N SER A 30 -12.65 -8.30 3.05
CA SER A 30 -13.45 -7.12 3.40
C SER A 30 -12.82 -5.79 2.97
N ALA A 31 -11.52 -5.81 2.68
CA ALA A 31 -10.74 -4.64 2.27
C ALA A 31 -9.60 -5.05 1.34
N VAL A 32 -9.23 -4.12 0.44
CA VAL A 32 -8.13 -4.27 -0.50
C VAL A 32 -7.25 -3.02 -0.47
N LEU A 33 -5.94 -3.22 -0.53
CA LEU A 33 -4.97 -2.17 -0.82
C LEU A 33 -4.64 -2.21 -2.31
N LEU A 34 -4.71 -1.07 -2.96
CA LEU A 34 -4.38 -0.89 -4.37
C LEU A 34 -3.09 -0.07 -4.44
N MET A 35 -2.01 -0.70 -4.90
CA MET A 35 -0.77 0.00 -5.20
C MET A 35 -0.76 0.34 -6.69
N THR A 36 -0.90 1.62 -7.02
CA THR A 36 -0.77 2.12 -8.39
C THR A 36 0.68 2.46 -8.67
N SER A 37 1.16 2.14 -9.86
CA SER A 37 2.50 2.47 -10.34
C SER A 37 2.41 3.11 -11.72
N MET A 38 3.13 4.20 -11.90
CA MET A 38 3.24 4.96 -13.16
C MET A 38 4.68 4.96 -13.61
N GLU A 39 4.93 4.53 -14.85
CA GLU A 39 6.22 4.70 -15.50
C GLU A 39 6.43 6.19 -15.82
N VAL A 40 7.68 6.62 -15.74
CA VAL A 40 8.01 8.02 -16.02
C VAL A 40 8.21 8.16 -17.52
N ASP A 41 7.35 8.95 -18.16
CA ASP A 41 7.57 9.41 -19.53
C ASP A 41 8.97 10.03 -19.65
N LYS A 42 9.84 9.40 -20.47
CA LYS A 42 11.08 9.80 -21.19
C LYS A 42 11.91 11.03 -20.75
N SER A 43 11.71 11.56 -19.54
CA SER A 43 12.28 12.80 -19.00
C SER A 43 13.22 12.55 -17.82
N GLY A 44 13.47 11.26 -17.49
CA GLY A 44 14.61 10.84 -16.66
C GLY A 44 14.61 11.33 -15.20
N SER A 45 13.49 11.83 -14.68
CA SER A 45 13.47 12.51 -13.36
C SER A 45 13.09 11.62 -12.17
N SER A 46 12.57 10.40 -12.38
CA SER A 46 12.34 9.44 -11.28
C SER A 46 12.68 8.01 -11.71
N TYR A 47 13.76 7.46 -11.15
CA TYR A 47 14.25 6.11 -11.50
C TYR A 47 13.27 4.98 -11.10
N TYR A 48 12.34 5.24 -10.18
CA TYR A 48 11.39 4.25 -9.63
C TYR A 48 9.93 4.48 -10.04
N GLY A 49 9.65 5.45 -10.92
CA GLY A 49 8.27 5.82 -11.21
C GLY A 49 7.60 6.58 -10.06
N LYS A 50 6.29 6.85 -10.22
CA LYS A 50 5.43 7.31 -9.13
C LYS A 50 4.57 6.16 -8.65
N GLN A 51 4.55 5.94 -7.34
CA GLN A 51 3.68 4.95 -6.72
C GLN A 51 2.74 5.62 -5.71
N ALA A 52 1.51 5.15 -5.65
CA ALA A 52 0.54 5.56 -4.63
C ALA A 52 -0.16 4.32 -4.06
N LEU A 53 -0.52 4.39 -2.78
CA LEU A 53 -1.23 3.32 -2.09
C LEU A 53 -2.60 3.82 -1.66
N HIS A 54 -3.63 3.10 -2.09
CA HIS A 54 -5.03 3.39 -1.79
C HIS A 54 -5.63 2.21 -1.03
N ALA A 55 -6.55 2.48 -0.12
CA ALA A 55 -7.37 1.48 0.53
C ALA A 55 -8.81 1.60 0.04
N LEU A 56 -9.43 0.45 -0.21
CA LEU A 56 -10.85 0.32 -0.55
C LEU A 56 -11.48 -0.74 0.35
N THR A 57 -12.63 -0.44 0.94
CA THR A 57 -13.43 -1.41 1.70
C THR A 57 -14.62 -1.89 0.88
N CYS A 58 -15.13 -3.09 1.17
CA CYS A 58 -16.35 -3.60 0.53
C CYS A 58 -17.61 -2.76 0.84
N LYS A 59 -17.52 -1.82 1.78
CA LYS A 59 -18.59 -0.85 2.07
C LYS A 59 -18.55 0.36 1.13
N GLY A 60 -17.56 0.44 0.24
CA GLY A 60 -17.36 1.56 -0.68
C GLY A 60 -16.56 2.72 -0.09
N GLU A 61 -15.93 2.53 1.08
CA GLU A 61 -15.06 3.56 1.66
C GLU A 61 -13.69 3.50 0.98
N THR A 62 -13.18 4.66 0.57
CA THR A 62 -11.86 4.81 -0.06
C THR A 62 -10.99 5.77 0.73
N ALA A 63 -9.71 5.45 0.86
CA ALA A 63 -8.73 6.34 1.49
C ALA A 63 -7.37 6.26 0.78
N ILE A 64 -6.63 7.36 0.75
CA ILE A 64 -5.23 7.39 0.31
C ILE A 64 -4.35 7.14 1.54
N VAL A 65 -3.40 6.21 1.45
CA VAL A 65 -2.44 5.96 2.52
C VAL A 65 -1.31 6.99 2.39
N LEU A 66 -1.23 7.91 3.34
CA LEU A 66 -0.21 8.95 3.34
C LEU A 66 1.11 8.41 3.89
N LEU A 67 2.10 8.27 3.01
CA LEU A 67 3.43 7.79 3.35
C LEU A 67 4.34 8.96 3.74
N SER A 68 4.87 8.94 4.96
CA SER A 68 5.61 10.05 5.56
C SER A 68 7.04 10.26 5.03
N LYS A 69 7.45 9.51 4.00
CA LYS A 69 8.80 9.52 3.43
C LYS A 69 8.71 9.26 1.93
N GLU A 70 9.39 10.10 1.16
CA GLU A 70 9.47 9.97 -0.29
C GLU A 70 10.32 8.76 -0.72
N GLY A 71 9.85 8.06 -1.75
CA GLY A 71 10.52 6.95 -2.41
C GLY A 71 9.55 5.82 -2.77
N PRO A 72 10.07 4.68 -3.24
CA PRO A 72 9.23 3.56 -3.67
C PRO A 72 8.58 2.85 -2.48
N ILE A 73 7.55 2.07 -2.77
CA ILE A 73 6.94 1.10 -1.86
C ILE A 73 7.59 -0.25 -2.14
N TYR A 74 8.31 -0.80 -1.16
CA TYR A 74 8.99 -2.08 -1.31
C TYR A 74 8.11 -3.26 -0.92
N SER A 75 7.29 -3.11 0.13
CA SER A 75 6.46 -4.19 0.64
C SER A 75 5.20 -3.64 1.29
N VAL A 76 4.10 -4.34 1.05
CA VAL A 76 2.77 -4.10 1.63
C VAL A 76 2.27 -5.44 2.14
N GLU A 77 1.88 -5.51 3.42
CA GLU A 77 1.38 -6.74 4.00
C GLU A 77 0.22 -6.48 4.97
N TRP A 78 -0.85 -7.24 4.81
CA TRP A 78 -1.95 -7.28 5.77
C TRP A 78 -1.60 -8.12 6.98
N SER A 79 -1.98 -7.65 8.17
CA SER A 79 -2.00 -8.51 9.35
C SER A 79 -2.96 -9.68 9.12
N PRO A 80 -2.62 -10.92 9.53
CA PRO A 80 -3.51 -12.07 9.44
C PRO A 80 -4.85 -11.86 10.18
N LYS A 81 -4.88 -10.92 11.14
CA LYS A 81 -6.09 -10.50 11.87
C LYS A 81 -6.98 -9.54 11.08
N CYS A 82 -6.52 -9.04 9.93
CA CYS A 82 -7.27 -8.15 9.03
C CYS A 82 -7.69 -6.80 9.64
N ALA A 83 -7.07 -6.37 10.73
CA ALA A 83 -7.38 -5.11 11.41
C ALA A 83 -6.36 -3.99 11.14
N GLU A 84 -5.23 -4.33 10.53
CA GLU A 84 -4.09 -3.45 10.29
C GLU A 84 -3.25 -3.99 9.14
N PHE A 85 -2.38 -3.13 8.60
CA PHE A 85 -1.42 -3.49 7.56
C PHE A 85 -0.12 -2.72 7.76
N CYS A 86 0.99 -3.30 7.32
CA CYS A 86 2.31 -2.68 7.40
C CYS A 86 2.82 -2.37 5.99
N VAL A 87 3.52 -1.24 5.86
CA VAL A 87 4.12 -0.79 4.60
C VAL A 87 5.58 -0.44 4.82
N VAL A 88 6.48 -0.97 3.98
CA VAL A 88 7.88 -0.54 3.89
C VAL A 88 8.04 0.36 2.66
N TYR A 89 8.51 1.59 2.87
CA TYR A 89 8.56 2.62 1.84
C TYR A 89 9.67 3.65 2.04
N GLY A 90 9.96 4.40 0.98
CA GLY A 90 10.87 5.54 0.99
C GLY A 90 12.31 5.19 0.63
N PHE A 91 13.08 6.17 0.15
CA PHE A 91 14.48 5.94 -0.25
C PHE A 91 15.32 5.44 0.93
N ILE A 92 16.23 4.49 0.66
CA ILE A 92 17.01 3.81 1.70
C ILE A 92 17.79 4.85 2.55
N PRO A 93 17.77 4.75 3.89
CA PRO A 93 17.17 3.68 4.71
C PRO A 93 15.63 3.76 4.75
N ALA A 94 14.95 2.69 4.33
CA ALA A 94 13.51 2.67 4.19
C ALA A 94 12.80 2.80 5.54
N LYS A 95 11.61 3.37 5.52
CA LYS A 95 10.70 3.48 6.66
C LYS A 95 9.72 2.31 6.66
N ALA A 96 9.23 1.92 7.83
CA ALA A 96 8.19 0.91 7.98
C ALA A 96 7.18 1.44 8.99
N THR A 97 5.91 1.40 8.61
CA THR A 97 4.83 1.95 9.41
C THR A 97 3.66 0.99 9.40
N LEU A 98 3.10 0.75 10.58
CA LEU A 98 1.87 0.00 10.78
C LEU A 98 0.70 0.99 10.69
N PHE A 99 -0.33 0.65 9.93
CA PHE A 99 -1.52 1.46 9.72
C PHE A 99 -2.77 0.70 10.15
N ASN A 100 -3.76 1.44 10.67
CA ASN A 100 -5.09 0.90 10.94
C ASN A 100 -5.96 0.90 9.67
N LEU A 101 -7.20 0.39 9.77
CA LEU A 101 -8.17 0.38 8.67
C LEU A 101 -8.59 1.76 8.14
N LYS A 102 -8.34 2.83 8.91
CA LYS A 102 -8.57 4.22 8.48
C LYS A 102 -7.37 4.82 7.76
N CYS A 103 -6.33 4.02 7.50
CA CYS A 103 -5.06 4.44 6.91
C CYS A 103 -4.28 5.44 7.77
N GLU A 104 -4.51 5.42 9.09
CA GLU A 104 -3.76 6.24 10.04
C GLU A 104 -2.58 5.45 10.60
N PRO A 105 -1.40 6.07 10.76
CA PRO A 105 -0.24 5.39 11.32
C PRO A 105 -0.49 5.07 12.80
N VAL A 106 -0.38 3.80 13.15
CA VAL A 106 -0.49 3.27 14.52
C VAL A 106 0.88 3.17 15.17
N PHE A 107 1.89 2.74 14.41
CA PHE A 107 3.24 2.55 14.91
C PHE A 107 4.29 2.80 13.83
N ASP A 108 5.40 3.43 14.22
CA ASP A 108 6.53 3.70 13.35
C ASP A 108 7.74 2.88 13.81
N PHE A 109 8.20 1.95 12.97
CA PHE A 109 9.38 1.11 13.23
C PHE A 109 10.71 1.84 12.94
N GLY A 110 10.68 3.15 12.67
CA GLY A 110 11.86 3.98 12.42
C GLY A 110 12.35 3.89 10.98
N THR A 111 13.66 3.93 10.75
CA THR A 111 14.27 3.71 9.42
C THR A 111 15.37 2.66 9.49
N GLY A 112 15.64 1.96 8.39
CA GLY A 112 16.66 0.92 8.33
C GLY A 112 16.81 0.30 6.94
N PRO A 113 17.82 -0.56 6.72
CA PRO A 113 18.06 -1.21 5.45
C PRO A 113 17.11 -2.39 5.26
N ARG A 114 15.81 -2.10 5.08
CA ARG A 114 14.74 -3.09 4.97
C ARG A 114 13.91 -2.93 3.70
N ASN A 115 13.44 -4.05 3.17
CA ASN A 115 12.62 -4.10 1.97
C ASN A 115 11.46 -5.10 2.05
N ALA A 116 11.36 -5.91 3.12
CA ALA A 116 10.30 -6.91 3.25
C ALA A 116 9.65 -6.92 4.63
N ILE A 117 8.38 -7.31 4.67
CA ILE A 117 7.59 -7.48 5.89
C ILE A 117 6.95 -8.87 5.87
N TYR A 118 6.94 -9.54 7.02
CA TYR A 118 6.26 -10.80 7.23
C TYR A 118 5.58 -10.83 8.60
N TYR A 119 4.26 -11.05 8.62
CA TYR A 119 3.53 -11.40 9.83
C TYR A 119 3.71 -12.89 10.13
N ASN A 120 3.83 -13.20 11.42
CA ASN A 120 3.60 -14.58 11.84
C ASN A 120 2.10 -14.93 11.69
N PRO A 121 1.73 -16.22 11.55
CA PRO A 121 0.33 -16.62 11.32
C PRO A 121 -0.67 -16.16 12.39
N HIS A 122 -0.20 -15.93 13.62
CA HIS A 122 -1.03 -15.43 14.73
C HIS A 122 -1.23 -13.90 14.70
N GLY A 123 -0.48 -13.15 13.91
CA GLY A 123 -0.59 -11.69 13.78
C GLY A 123 -0.26 -10.93 15.06
N ASN A 124 0.71 -11.41 15.84
CA ASN A 124 1.21 -10.71 17.03
C ASN A 124 2.69 -10.33 16.93
N ASN A 125 3.43 -10.92 15.99
CA ASN A 125 4.82 -10.59 15.71
C ASN A 125 4.98 -10.21 14.23
N ILE A 126 5.80 -9.19 14.00
CA ILE A 126 6.16 -8.71 12.66
C ILE A 126 7.67 -8.84 12.51
N LEU A 127 8.09 -9.51 11.44
CA LEU A 127 9.47 -9.50 10.98
C LEU A 127 9.60 -8.47 9.86
N TYR A 128 10.55 -7.56 9.98
CA TYR A 128 10.92 -6.63 8.91
C TYR A 128 12.43 -6.76 8.67
N ILE A 129 12.80 -7.06 7.42
CA ILE A 129 14.19 -7.28 6.98
C ILE A 129 14.52 -6.45 5.76
#